data_AF-A0A7I7RCW1-F1
#
_entry.id   AF-A0A7I7RCW1-F1
#
_cell.length_a   1.000
_cell.length_b   1.000
_cell.length_c   1.000
_cell.angle_alpha   90.00
_cell.angle_beta   90.00
_cell.angle_gamma   90.00
#
_symmetry.space_group_name_H-M   'P 1'
#
loop_
_entity.id
_entity.type
_entity.pdbx_description
1 polymer ?
#
loop_
_entity_poly.entity_id
_entity_poly.type
_entity_poly.pdbx_seq_one_letter_code
_entity_poly.pdbx_strand_id
1 'polypeptide(L)'
;MRRLGSGLGCGAISILTDDCPVAVAASVMAYFDRENAGQCGSCFNGTAAMSAVASALRDGWRPTTTSRAFNGGRWCCAVAAPAALDGATNIAASLLHQFPQAIARHLANDCQTCRAGAFEAVRPYEVEAVAQS
;
A
#
# COMPACT_ATOMS: atom_id res chain seq x y z
N MET A 1 3.53 -6.55 -21.08
CA MET A 1 3.19 -6.56 -19.63
C MET A 1 1.85 -7.18 -19.28
N ARG A 2 0.76 -6.97 -20.03
CA ARG A 2 -0.57 -7.52 -19.66
C ARG A 2 -0.59 -9.04 -19.45
N ARG A 3 0.17 -9.82 -20.24
CA ARG A 3 0.33 -11.28 -20.05
C ARG A 3 1.02 -11.67 -18.74
N LEU A 4 1.73 -10.75 -18.11
CA LEU A 4 2.40 -10.90 -16.81
C LEU A 4 1.56 -10.30 -15.66
N GLY A 5 0.30 -9.93 -15.91
CA GLY A 5 -0.57 -9.31 -14.90
C GLY A 5 -0.26 -7.85 -14.58
N SER A 6 0.57 -7.17 -15.38
CA SER A 6 0.98 -5.78 -15.15
C SER A 6 0.47 -4.83 -16.23
N GLY A 7 0.09 -3.61 -15.82
CA GLY A 7 -0.22 -2.47 -16.69
C GLY A 7 0.95 -1.47 -16.69
N LEU A 8 1.46 -1.11 -17.87
CA LEU A 8 2.59 -0.17 -17.98
C LEU A 8 2.21 1.30 -17.75
N GLY A 9 0.92 1.66 -17.84
CA GLY A 9 0.47 3.04 -17.66
C GLY A 9 1.28 4.03 -18.50
N CYS A 10 1.84 5.06 -17.84
CA CYS A 10 2.69 6.08 -18.44
C CYS A 10 4.15 5.65 -18.71
N GLY A 11 4.50 4.37 -18.50
CA GLY A 11 5.85 3.85 -18.70
C GLY A 11 6.84 4.22 -17.59
N ALA A 12 6.38 4.74 -16.46
CA ALA A 12 7.21 4.98 -15.29
C ALA A 12 7.63 3.65 -14.64
N ILE A 13 8.93 3.49 -14.39
CA ILE A 13 9.51 2.31 -13.77
C ILE A 13 10.32 2.76 -12.56
N SER A 14 10.03 2.17 -11.40
CA SER A 14 10.84 2.31 -10.19
C SER A 14 11.49 0.97 -9.85
N ILE A 15 12.75 1.00 -9.41
CA ILE A 15 13.52 -0.19 -9.03
C ILE A 15 13.67 -0.17 -7.51
N LEU A 16 13.17 -1.23 -6.87
CA LEU A 16 13.39 -1.45 -5.44
C LEU A 16 14.69 -2.23 -5.27
N THR A 17 15.59 -1.73 -4.42
CA THR A 17 16.84 -2.42 -4.06
C THR A 17 16.73 -3.01 -2.65
N ASP A 18 17.25 -2.31 -1.65
CA ASP A 18 17.26 -2.71 -0.24
C ASP A 18 15.98 -2.26 0.49
N ASP A 19 15.07 -1.61 -0.22
CA ASP A 19 13.80 -1.13 0.30
C ASP A 19 12.87 -2.29 0.67
N CYS A 20 12.17 -2.15 1.80
CA CYS A 20 11.16 -3.12 2.18
C CYS A 20 9.93 -2.99 1.27
N PRO A 21 9.53 -4.03 0.51
CA PRO A 21 8.40 -3.95 -0.42
C PRO A 21 7.07 -3.70 0.28
N VAL A 22 6.90 -4.16 1.53
CA VAL A 22 5.72 -3.88 2.36
C VAL A 22 5.66 -2.39 2.70
N ALA A 23 6.80 -1.77 3.01
CA ALA A 23 6.86 -0.36 3.36
C ALA A 23 6.61 0.54 2.14
N VAL A 24 7.17 0.17 0.98
CA VAL A 24 6.88 0.85 -0.29
C VAL A 24 5.40 0.72 -0.63
N ALA A 25 4.82 -0.47 -0.55
CA ALA A 25 3.38 -0.65 -0.78
C ALA A 25 2.53 0.19 0.18
N ALA A 26 2.88 0.26 1.46
CA ALA A 26 2.20 1.10 2.44
C ALA A 26 2.26 2.60 2.06
N SER A 27 3.41 3.10 1.61
CA SER A 27 3.53 4.49 1.14
C SER A 27 2.67 4.79 -0.10
N VAL A 28 2.58 3.85 -1.04
CA VAL A 28 1.76 3.99 -2.24
C VAL A 28 0.27 3.96 -1.89
N MET A 29 -0.13 3.10 -0.94
CA MET A 29 -1.51 3.08 -0.45
C MET A 29 -1.88 4.38 0.28
N ALA A 30 -0.96 4.92 1.09
CA ALA A 30 -1.15 6.22 1.74
C ALA A 30 -1.28 7.36 0.72
N TYR A 31 -0.53 7.29 -0.40
CA TYR A 31 -0.71 8.22 -1.52
C TYR A 31 -2.11 8.10 -2.12
N PHE A 32 -2.57 6.88 -2.45
CA PHE A 32 -3.91 6.69 -3.02
C PHE A 32 -5.02 7.16 -2.09
N ASP A 33 -4.85 6.98 -0.77
CA ASP A 33 -5.79 7.47 0.23
C ASP A 33 -5.82 9.01 0.27
N ARG A 34 -4.66 9.66 0.32
CA ARG A 34 -4.57 11.13 0.35
C ARG A 34 -5.06 11.81 -0.93
N GLU A 35 -4.74 11.24 -2.08
CA GLU A 35 -5.01 11.85 -3.39
C GLU A 35 -6.33 11.37 -4.01
N ASN A 36 -7.14 10.63 -3.26
CA ASN A 36 -8.46 10.21 -3.73
C ASN A 36 -9.37 11.44 -3.94
N ALA A 37 -10.15 11.45 -5.03
CA ALA A 37 -11.00 12.60 -5.38
C ALA A 37 -12.26 12.76 -4.51
N GLY A 38 -12.56 11.80 -3.61
CA GLY A 38 -13.73 11.82 -2.73
C GLY A 38 -15.09 11.64 -3.42
N GLN A 39 -15.13 11.50 -4.75
CA GLN A 39 -16.38 11.46 -5.53
C GLN A 39 -17.12 10.12 -5.47
N CYS A 40 -16.42 9.05 -5.09
CA CYS A 40 -16.97 7.70 -5.01
C CYS A 40 -16.78 7.13 -3.61
N GLY A 41 -17.88 6.85 -2.92
CA GLY A 41 -17.84 6.35 -1.55
C GLY A 41 -17.09 5.02 -1.39
N SER A 42 -17.14 4.12 -2.37
CA SER A 42 -16.37 2.88 -2.33
C SER A 42 -14.88 3.10 -2.56
N CYS A 43 -14.50 4.06 -3.41
CA CYS A 43 -13.10 4.42 -3.61
C CYS A 43 -12.53 5.06 -2.34
N PHE A 44 -13.21 6.08 -1.80
CA PHE A 44 -12.81 6.78 -0.58
C PHE A 44 -12.62 5.81 0.60
N ASN A 45 -13.63 5.02 0.91
CA ASN A 45 -13.54 4.06 2.02
C ASN A 45 -12.57 2.91 1.72
N GLY A 46 -12.46 2.50 0.45
CA GLY A 46 -11.59 1.41 0.02
C GLY A 46 -10.11 1.75 0.14
N THR A 47 -9.69 2.92 -0.34
CA THR A 47 -8.29 3.37 -0.25
C THR A 47 -7.89 3.64 1.20
N ALA A 48 -8.78 4.24 1.99
CA ALA A 48 -8.56 4.44 3.43
C ALA A 48 -8.34 3.11 4.15
N ALA A 49 -9.20 2.11 3.90
CA ALA A 49 -9.07 0.80 4.49
C ALA A 49 -7.77 0.08 4.07
N MET A 50 -7.42 0.12 2.78
CA MET A 50 -6.18 -0.49 2.27
C MET A 50 -4.93 0.20 2.83
N SER A 51 -4.92 1.53 2.93
CA SER A 51 -3.84 2.33 3.52
C SER A 51 -3.62 1.99 5.00
N ALA A 52 -4.70 1.94 5.78
CA ALA A 52 -4.64 1.58 7.19
C ALA A 52 -4.07 0.17 7.40
N VAL A 53 -4.49 -0.80 6.60
CA VAL A 53 -3.99 -2.19 6.67
C VAL A 53 -2.53 -2.29 6.28
N ALA A 54 -2.12 -1.66 5.17
CA ALA A 54 -0.73 -1.71 4.72
C ALA A 54 0.20 -1.04 5.74
N SER A 55 -0.22 0.07 6.34
CA SER A 55 0.51 0.74 7.42
C SER A 55 0.59 -0.14 8.67
N ALA A 56 -0.52 -0.75 9.10
CA ALA A 56 -0.52 -1.67 10.24
C ALA A 56 0.36 -2.91 10.01
N LEU A 57 0.41 -3.43 8.77
CA LEU A 57 1.31 -4.52 8.42
C LEU A 57 2.78 -4.07 8.47
N ARG A 58 3.09 -2.89 7.92
CA ARG A 58 4.44 -2.30 7.94
C ARG A 58 4.94 -2.09 9.37
N ASP A 59 4.11 -1.52 10.24
CA ASP A 59 4.48 -1.08 11.59
C ASP A 59 4.50 -2.24 12.61
N GLY A 60 4.28 -3.47 12.14
CA GLY A 60 4.16 -4.66 12.97
C GLY A 60 2.72 -4.92 13.32
N TRP A 61 2.15 -5.98 12.75
CA TRP A 61 0.74 -6.31 12.89
C TRP A 61 0.38 -6.54 14.36
N ARG A 62 -0.35 -5.58 14.94
CA ARG A 62 -0.97 -5.71 16.25
C ARG A 62 -2.45 -5.97 16.03
N PRO A 63 -2.96 -7.17 16.32
CA PRO A 63 -4.37 -7.46 16.08
C PRO A 63 -5.25 -6.60 17.00
N THR A 64 -5.70 -5.44 16.51
CA THR A 64 -6.74 -4.61 17.12
C THR A 64 -8.11 -5.10 16.63
N THR A 65 -9.19 -4.78 17.35
CA THR A 65 -10.55 -5.31 17.07
C THR A 65 -11.00 -5.15 15.61
N THR A 66 -10.57 -4.09 14.91
CA THR A 66 -10.84 -3.85 13.47
C THR A 66 -10.16 -4.88 12.56
N SER A 67 -9.01 -5.40 12.97
CA SER A 67 -8.19 -6.34 12.20
C SER A 67 -8.72 -7.79 12.21
N ARG A 68 -9.62 -8.16 13.14
CA ARG A 68 -10.22 -9.50 13.19
C ARG A 68 -11.23 -9.76 12.07
N ALA A 69 -11.80 -8.71 11.49
CA ALA A 69 -12.63 -8.84 10.29
C ALA A 69 -11.81 -9.20 9.03
N PHE A 70 -10.47 -9.16 9.10
CA PHE A 70 -9.55 -9.31 7.96
C PHE A 70 -8.91 -10.70 7.81
N ASN A 71 -9.08 -11.62 8.75
CA ASN A 71 -8.46 -12.95 8.68
C ASN A 71 -9.30 -13.91 7.83
N GLY A 72 -9.01 -14.03 6.53
CA GLY A 72 -9.63 -15.08 5.70
C GLY A 72 -9.61 -14.89 4.18
N GLY A 73 -8.57 -14.30 3.57
CA GLY A 73 -8.47 -14.19 2.11
C GLY A 73 -9.54 -13.30 1.43
N ARG A 74 -10.43 -12.71 2.22
CA ARG A 74 -11.52 -11.82 1.79
C ARG A 74 -11.07 -10.40 1.46
N TRP A 75 -9.79 -10.07 1.70
CA TRP A 75 -9.22 -8.74 1.50
C TRP A 75 -9.35 -8.22 0.06
N CYS A 76 -9.10 -9.06 -0.95
CA CYS A 76 -9.26 -8.63 -2.36
C CYS A 76 -10.71 -8.71 -2.85
N CYS A 77 -11.52 -9.62 -2.30
CA CYS A 77 -12.87 -9.87 -2.81
C CYS A 77 -13.92 -8.88 -2.27
N ALA A 78 -13.75 -8.32 -1.08
CA ALA A 78 -14.73 -7.42 -0.48
C ALA A 78 -14.67 -5.96 -0.99
N VAL A 79 -13.57 -5.57 -1.66
CA VAL A 79 -13.38 -4.20 -2.21
C VAL A 79 -13.36 -4.18 -3.75
N ALA A 80 -13.60 -5.30 -4.42
CA ALA A 80 -13.55 -5.38 -5.87
C ALA A 80 -14.88 -4.92 -6.52
N ALA A 81 -14.96 -3.65 -6.96
CA ALA A 81 -15.62 -3.21 -8.21
C ALA A 81 -15.55 -1.67 -8.43
N PRO A 82 -15.62 -1.14 -9.67
CA PRO A 82 -14.90 -1.50 -10.91
C PRO A 82 -13.99 -0.33 -11.40
N ALA A 83 -12.91 -0.67 -12.12
CA ALA A 83 -12.00 0.18 -12.92
C ALA A 83 -11.29 1.41 -12.28
N ALA A 84 -11.84 2.10 -11.28
CA ALA A 84 -11.22 3.30 -10.66
C ALA A 84 -10.34 2.98 -9.43
N LEU A 85 -10.40 1.74 -8.93
CA LEU A 85 -9.55 1.21 -7.87
C LEU A 85 -8.39 0.36 -8.42
N ASP A 86 -8.13 0.42 -9.73
CA ASP A 86 -7.20 -0.50 -10.38
C ASP A 86 -5.76 -0.34 -9.85
N GLY A 87 -5.28 0.89 -9.67
CA GLY A 87 -3.95 1.18 -9.15
C GLY A 87 -3.73 0.60 -7.76
N ALA A 88 -4.55 0.98 -6.79
CA ALA A 88 -4.46 0.47 -5.42
C ALA A 88 -4.64 -1.06 -5.37
N THR A 89 -5.64 -1.60 -6.06
CA THR A 89 -5.90 -3.05 -6.07
C THR A 89 -4.76 -3.83 -6.73
N ASN A 90 -4.14 -3.30 -7.79
CA ASN A 90 -2.99 -3.92 -8.44
C ASN A 90 -1.77 -3.92 -7.53
N ILE A 91 -1.54 -2.87 -6.75
CA ILE A 91 -0.45 -2.83 -5.75
C ILE A 91 -0.73 -3.83 -4.63
N ALA A 92 -1.96 -3.88 -4.10
CA ALA A 92 -2.36 -4.87 -3.10
C ALA A 92 -2.16 -6.31 -3.60
N ALA A 93 -2.68 -6.63 -4.79
CA ALA A 93 -2.55 -7.95 -5.40
C ALA A 93 -1.07 -8.30 -5.66
N SER A 94 -0.28 -7.36 -6.18
CA SER A 94 1.15 -7.57 -6.41
C SER A 94 1.90 -7.86 -5.10
N LEU A 95 1.57 -7.16 -4.02
CA LEU A 95 2.17 -7.40 -2.70
C LEU A 95 1.89 -8.83 -2.21
N LEU A 96 0.62 -9.30 -2.32
CA LEU A 96 0.25 -10.66 -1.90
C LEU A 96 0.92 -11.74 -2.74
N HIS A 97 0.90 -11.57 -4.06
CA HIS A 97 1.35 -12.61 -4.99
C HIS A 97 2.87 -12.69 -5.06
N GLN A 98 3.56 -11.55 -5.07
CA GLN A 98 5.00 -11.49 -5.32
C GLN A 98 5.84 -11.47 -4.04
N PHE A 99 5.29 -10.98 -2.91
CA PHE A 99 6.04 -10.84 -1.66
C PHE A 99 5.40 -11.53 -0.44
N PRO A 100 4.90 -12.78 -0.55
CA PRO A 100 4.27 -13.48 0.58
C PRO A 100 5.22 -13.68 1.77
N GLN A 101 6.51 -13.86 1.51
CA GLN A 101 7.52 -14.02 2.56
C GLN A 101 7.79 -12.71 3.33
N ALA A 102 7.74 -11.56 2.65
CA ALA A 102 7.87 -10.27 3.32
C ALA A 102 6.67 -10.01 4.23
N ILE A 103 5.46 -10.34 3.78
CA ILE A 103 4.25 -10.28 4.60
C ILE A 103 4.39 -11.19 5.82
N ALA A 104 4.81 -12.44 5.64
CA ALA A 104 5.00 -13.38 6.74
C ALA A 104 6.01 -12.86 7.78
N ARG A 105 7.13 -12.27 7.35
CA ARG A 105 8.10 -11.62 8.25
C ARG A 105 7.48 -10.45 9.01
N HIS A 106 6.68 -9.62 8.36
CA HIS A 106 5.98 -8.52 9.01
C HIS A 106 4.93 -8.99 10.03
N LEU A 107 4.20 -10.07 9.72
CA LEU A 107 3.28 -10.72 10.67
C LEU A 107 4.01 -11.33 11.88
N ALA A 108 5.23 -11.84 11.67
CA ALA A 108 6.12 -12.28 12.74
C ALA A 108 6.88 -11.14 13.44
N ASN A 109 6.65 -9.88 13.03
CA ASN A 109 7.35 -8.68 13.49
C ASN A 109 8.89 -8.77 13.36
N ASP A 110 9.36 -9.40 12.28
CA ASP A 110 10.77 -9.69 12.04
C ASP A 110 11.41 -8.88 10.88
N CYS A 111 10.77 -7.81 10.44
CA CYS A 111 11.35 -6.92 9.42
C CYS A 111 12.39 -5.99 10.05
N GLN A 112 13.68 -6.15 9.70
CA GLN A 112 14.75 -5.30 10.21
C GLN A 112 14.66 -3.86 9.67
N THR A 113 14.38 -3.68 8.37
CA THR A 113 14.27 -2.36 7.74
C THR A 113 13.20 -1.50 8.40
N CYS A 114 11.98 -2.03 8.56
CA CYS A 114 10.88 -1.26 9.15
C CYS A 114 11.03 -1.06 10.67
N ARG A 115 11.83 -1.89 11.36
CA ARG A 115 12.20 -1.66 12.76
C ARG A 115 13.24 -0.54 12.92
N ALA A 116 14.15 -0.37 11.95
CA ALA A 116 15.17 0.67 11.97
C ALA A 116 14.60 2.06 11.64
N GLY A 117 13.47 2.12 10.93
CA GLY A 117 12.75 3.34 10.59
C GLY A 117 11.81 3.05 9.42
N ALA A 118 10.60 3.62 9.43
CA ALA A 118 9.66 3.41 8.34
C ALA A 118 10.18 4.07 7.06
N PHE A 119 10.03 3.38 5.93
CA PHE A 119 10.21 4.00 4.62
C PHE A 119 9.17 5.12 4.48
N GLU A 120 9.65 6.36 4.41
CA GLU A 120 8.86 7.49 3.95
C GLU A 120 9.23 7.78 2.49
N ALA A 121 8.22 7.71 1.62
CA ALA A 121 8.37 8.16 0.24
C ALA A 121 8.47 9.69 0.24
N VAL A 122 9.69 10.21 0.49
CA VAL A 122 9.97 11.64 0.33
C VAL A 122 9.80 11.96 -1.14
N ARG A 123 8.91 12.91 -1.44
CA ARG A 123 8.71 13.39 -2.81
C ARG A 123 10.02 14.01 -3.29
N PRO A 124 10.65 13.51 -4.38
CA PRO A 124 11.94 14.04 -4.84
C PRO A 124 11.91 15.51 -5.28
N TYR A 125 10.71 16.10 -5.42
CA TYR A 125 10.47 17.46 -5.93
C TYR A 125 9.33 18.19 -5.20
N GLU A 126 9.03 17.87 -3.94
CA GLU A 126 8.11 18.72 -3.18
C GLU A 126 8.78 20.07 -2.98
N VAL A 127 8.21 21.09 -3.61
CA VAL A 127 8.61 22.48 -3.36
C VAL A 127 8.35 22.73 -1.89
N GLU A 128 9.42 22.91 -1.10
CA GLU A 128 9.31 23.33 0.29
C GLU A 128 8.32 24.49 0.34
N ALA A 129 7.20 24.31 1.03
CA ALA A 129 6.24 25.37 1.22
C ALA A 129 6.98 26.49 1.96
N VAL A 130 7.34 27.55 1.25
CA VAL A 130 7.91 28.76 1.84
C VAL A 130 6.86 29.26 2.82
N ALA A 131 7.08 29.02 4.11
CA ALA A 131 6.28 29.57 5.18
C ALA A 131 6.37 31.09 5.06
N GLN A 132 5.31 31.72 4.53
CA GLN A 132 5.19 33.17 4.55
C GLN A 132 4.90 33.58 5.99
N SER A 133 5.90 34.19 6.61
CA SER A 133 5.84 34.90 7.89
C SER A 133 4.96 36.14 7.80
#